data_AF-A0A428E5E0-F1
#
_entry.id   AF-A0A428E5E0-F1
#
_cell.length_a   1.000
_cell.length_b   1.000
_cell.length_c   1.000
_cell.angle_alpha   90.00
_cell.angle_beta   90.00
_cell.angle_gamma   90.00
#
_symmetry.space_group_name_H-M   'P 1'
#
loop_
_entity.id
_entity.type
_entity.pdbx_description
1 polymer ?
#
loop_
_entity_poly.entity_id
_entity_poly.type
_entity_poly.pdbx_seq_one_letter_code
_entity_poly.pdbx_strand_id
1 'polypeptide(L)' 'MSQLREKSLVTLKEDITSSFPFDKDLPMIFLGEIANMTGHGIFVGKSGKSYFGYHISHFRELSEDEI' A
#
# COMPACT_ATOMS: atom_id res chain seq x y z
N MET A 1 -8.88 -6.07 -13.16
CA MET A 1 -7.74 -5.51 -12.42
C MET A 1 -8.22 -5.22 -11.02
N SER A 2 -7.64 -5.85 -9.99
CA SER A 2 -7.97 -5.50 -8.60
C SER A 2 -7.35 -4.13 -8.32
N GLN A 3 -8.18 -3.11 -8.12
CA GLN A 3 -7.74 -1.75 -7.79
C GLN A 3 -8.02 -1.56 -6.30
N LEU A 4 -6.98 -1.21 -5.54
CA LEU A 4 -7.15 -0.81 -4.14
C LEU A 4 -8.05 0.43 -4.11
N ARG A 5 -8.93 0.52 -3.11
CA ARG A 5 -9.78 1.69 -2.90
C ARG A 5 -8.95 2.84 -2.36
N GLU A 6 -9.10 4.02 -2.94
CA GLU A 6 -8.50 5.22 -2.37
C GLU A 6 -8.90 5.37 -0.89
N LYS A 7 -7.92 5.77 -0.08
CA LYS A 7 -8.01 5.95 1.37
C LYS A 7 -8.22 4.66 2.17
N SER A 8 -8.08 3.48 1.57
CA SER A 8 -8.09 2.21 2.30
C SER A 8 -6.80 1.99 3.09
N LEU A 9 -6.90 1.33 4.24
CA LEU A 9 -5.75 0.73 4.90
C LEU A 9 -5.32 -0.52 4.15
N VAL A 10 -4.02 -0.63 3.88
CA VAL A 10 -3.43 -1.70 3.09
C VAL A 10 -2.23 -2.30 3.80
N THR A 11 -2.02 -3.58 3.57
CA THR A 11 -0.84 -4.32 3.99
C THR A 11 -0.19 -5.04 2.80
N LEU A 12 1.01 -5.57 3.00
CA LEU A 12 1.67 -6.43 2.00
C LEU A 12 0.91 -7.75 1.88
N LYS A 13 0.86 -8.29 0.66
CA LYS A 13 0.39 -9.67 0.46
C LYS A 13 1.35 -10.68 1.08
N GLU A 14 0.82 -11.82 1.50
CA GLU A 14 1.53 -12.86 2.26
C GLU A 14 2.71 -13.47 1.50
N ASP A 15 2.66 -13.47 0.17
CA ASP A 15 3.72 -13.94 -0.73
C ASP A 15 4.90 -12.96 -0.83
N ILE A 16 4.78 -11.77 -0.25
CA ILE A 16 5.83 -10.76 -0.21
C ILE A 16 6.59 -10.84 1.11
N THR A 17 7.56 -11.73 1.17
CA THR A 17 8.41 -11.91 2.34
C THR A 17 9.66 -11.02 2.28
N SER A 18 9.77 -10.14 3.29
CA SER A 18 10.99 -9.52 3.82
C SER A 18 11.92 -8.74 2.86
N SER A 19 11.98 -7.43 3.10
CA SER A 19 12.95 -6.39 2.66
C SER A 19 12.31 -5.16 2.03
N PHE A 20 10.98 -5.05 2.04
CA PHE A 20 10.34 -3.79 1.69
C PHE A 20 10.76 -2.70 2.68
N PRO A 21 11.23 -1.53 2.21
CA PRO A 21 11.85 -0.50 3.05
C PRO A 21 10.89 0.16 4.06
N PHE A 22 9.62 -0.23 4.06
CA PHE A 22 8.54 0.29 4.91
C PHE A 22 7.79 -0.81 5.67
N ASP A 23 8.34 -2.03 5.78
CA ASP A 23 7.75 -3.14 6.54
C ASP A 23 7.31 -2.73 7.96
N LYS A 24 8.15 -1.94 8.65
CA LYS A 24 7.89 -1.41 9.99
C LYS A 24 6.83 -0.32 10.02
N ASP A 25 6.47 0.24 8.88
CA ASP A 25 5.52 1.35 8.74
C ASP A 25 4.14 0.92 8.23
N LEU A 26 3.94 -0.39 8.04
CA LEU A 26 2.63 -0.99 7.81
C LEU A 26 1.72 -0.92 9.06
N PRO A 27 0.38 -0.93 8.88
CA PRO A 27 -0.31 -0.78 7.60
C PRO A 27 -0.21 0.66 7.07
N MET A 28 -0.44 0.83 5.77
CA MET A 28 -0.39 2.14 5.11
C MET A 28 -1.74 2.54 4.56
N ILE A 29 -1.97 3.84 4.37
CA ILE A 29 -3.13 4.37 3.64
C ILE A 29 -2.75 4.48 2.18
N PHE A 30 -3.52 3.85 1.28
CA PHE A 30 -3.37 4.06 -0.16
C PHE A 30 -4.06 5.36 -0.58
N LEU A 31 -3.36 6.28 -1.25
CA LEU A 31 -3.91 7.56 -1.69
C LEU A 31 -4.29 7.62 -3.17
N GLY A 32 -3.89 6.64 -3.96
CA GLY A 32 -4.16 6.61 -5.40
C GLY A 32 -2.92 6.28 -6.25
N GLU A 33 -3.13 6.17 -7.55
CA GLU A 33 -2.07 5.98 -8.54
C GLU A 33 -1.33 7.28 -8.84
N ILE A 34 -0.05 7.17 -9.17
CA ILE A 34 0.73 8.28 -9.71
C ILE A 34 0.29 8.52 -11.16
N ALA A 35 -0.08 9.76 -11.48
CA ALA A 35 -0.46 10.15 -12.83
C ALA A 35 0.63 9.76 -13.84
N ASN A 36 0.22 9.13 -14.96
CA ASN A 36 1.10 8.60 -16.00
C ASN A 36 2.04 7.44 -15.57
N MET A 37 1.83 6.82 -14.40
CA MET A 37 2.58 5.64 -13.94
C MET A 37 1.63 4.53 -13.50
N THR A 38 0.90 3.95 -14.44
CA THR A 38 -0.11 2.92 -14.15
C THR A 38 0.46 1.79 -13.29
N GLY A 39 -0.29 1.43 -12.24
CA GLY A 39 0.07 0.39 -11.29
C GLY A 39 1.04 0.82 -10.19
N HIS A 40 1.48 2.09 -10.16
CA HIS A 40 2.34 2.62 -9.10
C HIS A 40 1.55 3.54 -8.17
N GLY A 41 1.58 3.25 -6.87
CA GLY A 41 0.76 3.93 -5.87
C GLY A 41 1.50 4.97 -5.05
N ILE A 42 0.70 5.81 -4.40
CA ILE A 42 1.07 6.72 -3.31
C ILE A 42 0.52 6.13 -2.01
N PHE A 43 1.37 6.05 -0.99
CA PHE A 43 1.03 5.45 0.30
C PHE A 43 1.49 6.35 1.45
N VAL A 44 0.77 6.34 2.56
CA VAL A 44 1.19 6.99 3.81
C VAL A 44 1.29 5.94 4.90
N GLY A 45 2.48 5.76 5.45
CA GLY A 45 2.70 4.84 6.57
C GLY A 45 2.22 5.40 7.89
N LYS A 46 2.08 4.53 8.90
CA LYS A 46 1.60 4.94 10.24
C LYS A 46 2.48 6.00 10.90
N SER A 47 3.75 6.10 10.51
CA SER A 47 4.66 7.16 10.95
C SER A 47 4.36 8.54 10.35
N GLY A 48 3.44 8.63 9.38
CA GLY A 48 3.16 9.84 8.60
C GLY A 48 4.10 10.02 7.38
N LYS A 49 5.08 9.14 7.19
CA LYS A 49 5.94 9.15 6.00
C LYS A 49 5.13 8.80 4.75
N SER A 50 5.39 9.53 3.68
CA SER A 50 4.81 9.27 2.36
C SER A 50 5.77 8.44 1.50
N TYR A 51 5.22 7.46 0.82
CA TYR A 51 5.91 6.47 -0.01
C TYR A 51 5.31 6.51 -1.42
N PHE A 52 6.17 6.55 -2.44
CA PHE A 52 5.77 6.73 -3.84
C PHE A 52 6.44 5.69 -4.72
N GLY A 53 5.76 5.24 -5.77
CA GLY A 53 6.37 4.44 -6.82
C GLY A 53 6.41 2.94 -6.53
N TYR A 54 5.62 2.45 -5.57
CA TYR A 54 5.51 1.01 -5.31
C TYR A 54 4.35 0.40 -6.09
N HIS A 55 4.54 -0.81 -6.60
CA HIS A 55 3.50 -1.52 -7.35
C HIS A 55 2.30 -1.85 -6.46
N ILE A 56 1.11 -1.40 -6.88
CA ILE A 56 -0.17 -1.61 -6.18
C ILE A 56 -0.48 -3.10 -6.04
N SER A 57 -0.03 -3.93 -7.00
CA SER A 57 -0.21 -5.37 -6.99
C SER A 57 0.44 -6.07 -5.79
N HIS A 58 1.38 -5.43 -5.11
CA HIS A 58 2.05 -5.94 -3.92
C HIS A 58 1.21 -5.82 -2.64
N PHE A 59 0.13 -5.06 -2.70
CA PHE A 59 -0.68 -4.74 -1.53
C PHE A 59 -2.06 -5.37 -1.61
N ARG A 60 -2.66 -5.57 -0.45
CA ARG A 60 -4.08 -5.89 -0.28
C ARG A 60 -4.70 -4.95 0.73
N GLU A 61 -6.01 -4.74 0.62
CA GLU A 61 -6.78 -4.05 1.64
C GLU A 61 -6.83 -4.89 2.92
N LEU A 62 -6.79 -4.21 4.07
CA LEU A 62 -7.16 -4.83 5.34
C LEU A 62 -8.68 -4.97 5.42
N SER A 63 -9.13 -6.11 5.93
CA SER A 63 -10.54 -6.34 6.28
C SER A 63 -10.90 -5.62 7.58
N GLU A 64 -12.20 -5.47 7.85
CA GLU A 64 -12.69 -4.83 9.09
C GLU A 64 -12.18 -5.53 10.36
N ASP A 65 -12.00 -6.85 10.32
CA ASP A 65 -11.48 -7.64 11.45
C ASP A 65 -9.97 -7.43 11.71
N GLU A 66 -9.25 -6.82 10.75
CA GLU A 66 -7.81 -6.54 10.85
C GLU A 66 -7.48 -5.08 11.22
N ILE A 67 -8.49 -4.20 11.29
CA ILE A 67 -8.36 -2.77 11.65
C ILE A 67 -8.47 -2.60 13.16
#